data_AF-Q8ITD8-F1
#
_entry.id   AF-Q8ITD8-F1
#
_cell.length_a   1.000
_cell.length_b   1.000
_cell.length_c   1.000
_cell.angle_alpha   90.00
_cell.angle_beta   90.00
_cell.angle_gamma   90.00
#
_symmetry.space_group_name_H-M   'P 1'
#
loop_
_entity.id
_entity.type
_entity.pdbx_description
1 polymer ?
#
loop_
_entity_poly.entity_id
_entity_poly.type
_entity_poly.pdbx_seq_one_letter_code
_entity_poly.pdbx_strand_id
1 'polypeptide(L)'
;MKYFICVIITVIIGVALSYSVKNVDMSNTKETVDYQLDNNSTCSMCIQFITKWQTYLNSTSVDEKIEQFIRSTCSFYFFFRYRCEEFMERYVNKTVYIIQHNNATTLCKLTPLC
;
A
#
# COMPACT_ATOMS: atom_id res chain seq x y z
N MET A 1 31.81 -18.50 10.01
CA MET A 1 31.88 -17.05 10.37
C MET A 1 30.84 -16.18 9.65
N LYS A 2 30.60 -16.33 8.34
CA LYS A 2 29.60 -15.54 7.59
C LYS A 2 28.18 -15.50 8.20
N TYR A 3 27.66 -16.62 8.71
CA TYR A 3 26.32 -16.69 9.31
C TYR A 3 26.15 -15.86 10.59
N PHE A 4 27.13 -15.88 11.49
CA PHE A 4 27.08 -15.09 12.73
C PHE A 4 27.09 -13.58 12.42
N ILE A 5 27.88 -13.17 11.42
CA ILE A 5 27.93 -11.78 10.95
C ILE A 5 26.55 -11.37 10.40
N CYS A 6 25.87 -12.21 9.61
CA CYS A 6 24.51 -11.93 9.14
C CYS A 6 23.50 -11.75 10.29
N VAL A 7 23.52 -12.61 11.30
CA VAL A 7 22.58 -12.52 12.44
C VAL A 7 22.81 -11.25 13.27
N ILE A 8 24.07 -10.88 13.50
CA ILE A 8 24.40 -9.65 14.21
C ILE A 8 23.96 -8.43 13.39
N ILE A 9 24.23 -8.41 12.09
CA ILE A 9 23.82 -7.32 11.18
C ILE A 9 22.29 -7.17 11.19
N THR A 10 21.53 -8.25 11.12
CA THR A 10 20.06 -8.16 11.08
C THR A 10 19.44 -7.73 12.42
N VAL A 11 20.03 -8.12 13.56
CA VAL A 11 19.62 -7.61 14.88
C VAL A 11 19.93 -6.12 14.99
N ILE A 12 21.13 -5.68 14.58
CA ILE A 12 21.52 -4.26 14.59
C ILE A 12 20.62 -3.44 13.66
N ILE A 13 20.35 -3.92 12.44
CA ILE A 13 19.44 -3.24 11.51
C ILE A 13 18.01 -3.21 12.07
N GLY A 14 17.50 -4.31 12.63
CA GLY A 14 16.16 -4.35 13.23
C GLY A 14 16.02 -3.38 14.41
N VAL A 15 17.04 -3.32 15.25
CA VAL A 15 17.12 -2.38 16.37
C VAL A 15 17.23 -0.94 15.84
N ALA A 16 18.10 -0.67 14.86
CA ALA A 16 18.24 0.66 14.25
C ALA A 16 16.96 1.13 13.57
N LEU A 17 16.27 0.27 12.82
CA LEU A 17 14.96 0.58 12.22
C LEU A 17 13.90 0.84 13.29
N SER A 18 13.91 0.08 14.40
CA SER A 18 12.99 0.34 15.52
C SER A 18 13.25 1.68 16.22
N TYR A 19 14.49 2.19 16.17
CA TYR A 19 14.83 3.53 16.63
C TYR A 19 14.44 4.60 15.60
N SER A 20 14.67 4.36 14.31
CA SER A 20 14.41 5.34 13.24
C SER A 20 12.93 5.51 12.88
N VAL A 21 12.09 4.49 13.07
CA VAL A 21 10.64 4.58 12.81
C VAL A 21 9.93 5.50 13.82
N LYS A 22 10.50 5.72 15.01
CA LYS A 22 9.90 6.62 16.01
C LYS A 22 9.86 8.10 15.61
N ASN A 23 10.53 8.48 14.52
CA ASN A 23 10.68 9.89 14.10
C ASN A 23 10.12 10.20 12.70
N VAL A 24 9.32 9.31 12.10
CA VAL A 24 8.50 9.68 10.93
C VAL A 24 7.16 10.18 11.44
N ASP A 25 7.14 11.45 11.82
CA ASP A 25 5.97 12.19 12.27
C ASP A 25 4.97 12.37 11.11
N MET A 26 4.17 11.36 10.83
CA MET A 26 2.92 11.50 10.07
C MET A 26 1.77 11.98 10.99
N SER A 27 2.08 12.55 12.17
CA SER A 27 1.10 13.02 13.17
C SER A 27 0.80 14.52 13.09
N ASN A 28 1.26 15.21 12.04
CA ASN A 28 1.23 16.69 11.96
C ASN A 28 0.32 17.30 10.89
N THR A 29 -0.57 16.52 10.26
CA THR A 29 -1.76 17.09 9.64
C THR A 29 -2.93 16.88 10.57
N LYS A 30 -3.02 17.74 11.60
CA LYS A 30 -4.33 18.25 12.04
C LYS A 30 -4.92 19.00 10.85
N GLU A 31 -5.37 18.26 9.84
CA GLU A 31 -6.42 18.80 8.99
C GLU A 31 -7.68 18.57 9.82
N THR A 32 -8.02 19.59 10.61
CA THR A 32 -9.41 19.92 10.83
C THR A 32 -10.01 20.27 9.48
N VAL A 33 -10.10 19.29 8.58
CA VAL A 33 -11.08 19.34 7.51
C VAL A 33 -12.36 19.01 8.25
N ASP A 34 -13.13 20.04 8.49
CA ASP A 34 -14.56 19.89 8.70
C ASP A 34 -15.10 19.23 7.43
N TYR A 35 -14.99 17.90 7.37
CA TYR A 35 -15.74 17.12 6.41
C TYR A 35 -17.19 17.25 6.88
N GLN A 36 -17.83 18.35 6.52
CA GLN A 36 -19.27 18.34 6.27
C GLN A 36 -19.44 17.31 5.16
N LEU A 37 -19.56 16.05 5.59
CA LEU A 37 -19.69 14.86 4.81
C LEU A 37 -21.08 14.96 4.17
N ASP A 38 -21.16 15.74 3.10
CA ASP A 38 -22.21 15.49 2.14
C ASP A 38 -21.92 14.08 1.64
N ASN A 39 -22.68 13.08 2.10
CA ASN A 39 -22.52 11.69 1.70
C ASN A 39 -22.47 11.56 0.17
N ASN A 40 -23.15 12.47 -0.54
CA ASN A 40 -23.10 12.52 -1.99
C ASN A 40 -21.71 12.95 -2.51
N SER A 41 -21.04 13.88 -1.81
CA SER A 41 -19.68 14.32 -2.13
C SER A 41 -18.65 13.21 -1.89
N THR A 42 -18.69 12.51 -0.75
CA THR A 42 -17.73 11.45 -0.44
C THR A 42 -17.91 10.23 -1.31
N CYS A 43 -19.17 9.86 -1.59
CA CYS A 43 -19.46 8.76 -2.49
C CYS A 43 -18.97 9.08 -3.91
N SER A 44 -19.22 10.30 -4.38
CA SER A 44 -18.69 10.78 -5.67
C SER A 44 -17.16 10.78 -5.71
N MET A 45 -16.48 11.20 -4.65
CA MET A 45 -15.01 11.16 -4.57
C MET A 45 -14.48 9.73 -4.61
N CYS A 46 -15.10 8.79 -3.88
CA CYS A 46 -14.71 7.38 -3.94
C CYS A 46 -14.87 6.83 -5.37
N ILE A 47 -16.03 7.07 -5.99
CA ILE A 47 -16.31 6.60 -7.35
C ILE A 47 -15.27 7.17 -8.31
N GLN A 48 -14.99 8.47 -8.25
CA GLN A 48 -13.97 9.11 -9.07
C GLN A 48 -12.57 8.52 -8.83
N PHE A 49 -12.22 8.23 -7.57
CA PHE A 49 -10.94 7.62 -7.22
C PHE A 49 -10.81 6.23 -7.84
N ILE A 50 -11.80 5.36 -7.66
CA ILE A 50 -11.80 4.01 -8.23
C ILE A 50 -11.79 4.07 -9.77
N THR A 51 -12.57 4.95 -10.39
CA THR A 51 -12.56 5.11 -11.86
C THR A 51 -11.20 5.59 -12.39
N LYS A 52 -10.51 6.48 -11.67
CA LYS A 52 -9.13 6.87 -12.01
C LYS A 52 -8.18 5.69 -11.92
N TRP A 53 -8.28 4.87 -10.86
CA TRP A 53 -7.50 3.64 -10.75
C TRP A 53 -7.79 2.67 -11.87
N GLN A 54 -9.04 2.43 -12.23
CA GLN A 54 -9.40 1.56 -13.36
C GLN A 54 -8.76 2.03 -14.67
N THR A 55 -8.75 3.35 -14.92
CA THR A 55 -8.09 3.94 -16.09
C THR A 55 -6.58 3.73 -16.03
N TYR A 56 -5.97 3.93 -14.85
CA TYR A 56 -4.54 3.78 -14.64
C TYR A 56 -4.09 2.32 -14.82
N LEU A 57 -4.80 1.37 -14.19
CA LEU A 57 -4.53 -0.08 -14.22
C LEU A 57 -4.65 -0.69 -15.63
N ASN A 58 -5.38 -0.04 -16.54
CA ASN A 58 -5.45 -0.47 -17.94
C ASN A 58 -4.24 -0.04 -18.78
N SER A 59 -3.27 0.69 -18.21
CA SER A 59 -2.03 1.04 -18.90
C SER A 59 -0.94 -0.02 -18.72
N THR A 60 -0.21 -0.31 -19.81
CA THR A 60 0.88 -1.32 -19.84
C THR A 60 1.99 -1.07 -18.80
N SER A 61 2.13 0.16 -18.30
CA SER A 61 3.18 0.53 -17.36
C SER A 61 2.90 0.17 -15.90
N VAL A 62 1.69 -0.32 -15.58
CA VAL A 62 1.30 -0.56 -14.19
C VAL A 62 1.97 -1.79 -13.59
N ASP A 63 2.09 -2.88 -14.35
CA ASP A 63 2.64 -4.14 -13.83
C ASP A 63 4.08 -3.96 -13.36
N GLU A 64 4.92 -3.25 -14.14
CA GLU A 64 6.30 -2.93 -13.77
C GLU A 64 6.38 -2.06 -12.50
N LYS A 65 5.48 -1.07 -12.37
CA LYS A 65 5.42 -0.20 -11.20
C LYS A 65 4.96 -0.95 -9.95
N ILE A 66 4.03 -1.88 -10.11
CA ILE A 66 3.59 -2.76 -9.02
C ILE A 66 4.74 -3.65 -8.57
N GLU A 67 5.46 -4.28 -9.50
CA GLU A 67 6.61 -5.11 -9.16
C GLU A 67 7.69 -4.30 -8.43
N GLN A 68 8.00 -3.10 -8.92
CA GLN A 68 8.95 -2.21 -8.26
C GLN A 68 8.50 -1.82 -6.85
N PHE A 69 7.21 -1.52 -6.67
CA PHE A 69 6.63 -1.21 -5.36
C PHE A 69 6.74 -2.39 -4.40
N ILE A 70 6.44 -3.61 -4.87
CA ILE A 70 6.56 -4.85 -4.09
C ILE A 70 8.03 -5.07 -3.68
N ARG A 71 8.96 -5.00 -4.62
CA ARG A 71 10.39 -5.18 -4.36
C ARG A 71 10.94 -4.15 -3.39
N SER A 72 10.56 -2.88 -3.54
CA SER A 72 10.97 -1.81 -2.64
C SER A 72 10.43 -2.04 -1.21
N THR A 73 9.14 -2.34 -1.09
CA THR A 73 8.49 -2.62 0.20
C THR A 73 9.10 -3.84 0.89
N CYS A 74 9.41 -4.89 0.14
CA CYS A 74 9.96 -6.11 0.69
C CYS A 74 11.48 -6.08 0.91
N SER A 75 12.19 -5.11 0.33
CA SER A 75 13.63 -4.94 0.51
C SER A 75 14.03 -4.66 1.97
N PHE A 76 13.13 -4.07 2.76
CA PHE A 76 13.35 -3.82 4.18
C PHE A 76 13.45 -5.11 5.02
N TYR A 77 12.90 -6.22 4.53
CA TYR A 77 12.79 -7.47 5.27
C TYR A 77 13.82 -8.49 4.82
N PHE A 78 15.10 -8.35 5.22
CA PHE A 78 16.18 -9.26 4.77
C PHE A 78 15.87 -10.76 4.92
N PHE A 79 15.32 -11.18 6.06
CA PHE A 79 15.00 -12.60 6.31
C PHE A 79 13.68 -13.06 5.71
N PHE A 80 12.73 -12.16 5.50
CA PHE A 80 11.37 -12.49 5.04
C PHE A 80 11.09 -11.98 3.64
N ARG A 81 12.12 -11.49 2.91
CA ARG A 81 11.96 -10.83 1.63
C ARG A 81 11.14 -11.66 0.65
N TYR A 82 11.51 -12.93 0.47
CA TYR A 82 10.78 -13.84 -0.42
C TYR A 82 9.31 -14.02 -0.02
N ARG A 83 9.04 -14.23 1.28
CA ARG A 83 7.67 -14.38 1.79
C ARG A 83 6.87 -13.07 1.69
N CYS A 84 7.53 -11.92 1.86
CA CYS A 84 6.93 -10.62 1.64
C CYS A 84 6.58 -10.42 0.16
N GLU A 85 7.51 -10.72 -0.75
CA GLU A 85 7.29 -10.61 -2.20
C GLU A 85 6.11 -11.52 -2.60
N GLU A 86 6.08 -12.78 -2.18
CA GLU A 86 4.97 -13.71 -2.45
C GLU A 86 3.62 -13.21 -1.89
N PHE A 87 3.62 -12.70 -0.65
CA PHE A 87 2.42 -12.14 -0.01
C PHE A 87 1.91 -10.93 -0.78
N MET A 88 2.80 -9.97 -1.04
CA MET A 88 2.46 -8.72 -1.72
C MET A 88 1.99 -8.99 -3.15
N GLU A 89 2.68 -9.83 -3.90
CA GLU A 89 2.25 -10.26 -5.24
C GLU A 89 0.82 -10.81 -5.21
N ARG A 90 0.52 -11.71 -4.26
CA ARG A 90 -0.83 -12.29 -4.14
C ARG A 90 -1.90 -11.24 -3.85
N TYR A 91 -1.68 -10.38 -2.86
CA TYR A 91 -2.70 -9.42 -2.42
C TYR A 91 -2.83 -8.22 -3.36
N VAL A 92 -1.72 -7.72 -3.89
CA VAL A 92 -1.74 -6.61 -4.84
C VAL A 92 -2.39 -7.06 -6.16
N ASN A 93 -2.03 -8.22 -6.70
CA ASN A 93 -2.67 -8.75 -7.91
C ASN A 93 -4.17 -8.98 -7.71
N LYS A 94 -4.57 -9.51 -6.55
CA LYS A 94 -5.99 -9.65 -6.20
C LYS A 94 -6.70 -8.30 -6.12
N THR A 95 -6.05 -7.27 -5.56
CA THR A 95 -6.61 -5.91 -5.45
C THR A 95 -6.78 -5.28 -6.82
N VAL A 96 -5.77 -5.38 -7.69
CA VAL A 96 -5.82 -4.93 -9.09
C VAL A 96 -6.97 -5.61 -9.82
N TYR A 97 -7.08 -6.94 -9.71
CA TYR A 97 -8.16 -7.70 -10.31
C TYR A 97 -9.54 -7.21 -9.84
N ILE A 98 -9.73 -7.01 -8.54
CA ILE A 98 -10.97 -6.50 -7.96
C ILE A 98 -11.30 -5.11 -8.52
N ILE A 99 -10.33 -4.19 -8.56
CA ILE A 99 -10.55 -2.83 -9.07
C ILE A 99 -10.92 -2.87 -10.55
N GLN A 100 -10.20 -3.64 -11.38
CA GLN A 100 -10.44 -3.72 -12.82
C GLN A 100 -11.79 -4.35 -13.20
N HIS A 101 -12.24 -5.37 -12.45
CA HIS A 101 -13.38 -6.20 -12.84
C HIS A 101 -14.68 -5.91 -12.06
N ASN A 102 -14.70 -4.91 -11.17
CA ASN A 102 -15.89 -4.51 -10.44
C ASN A 102 -16.30 -3.08 -10.76
N ASN A 103 -17.59 -2.78 -10.63
CA ASN A 103 -18.07 -1.41 -10.80
C ASN A 103 -17.61 -0.51 -9.65
N ALA A 104 -17.17 0.72 -9.95
CA ALA A 104 -16.69 1.68 -8.96
C ALA A 104 -17.71 1.94 -7.83
N THR A 105 -19.00 2.08 -8.17
CA THR A 105 -20.09 2.23 -7.20
C THR A 105 -20.22 1.03 -6.29
N THR A 106 -20.08 -0.19 -6.83
CA THR A 106 -20.12 -1.42 -6.02
C THR A 106 -18.96 -1.48 -5.04
N LEU A 107 -17.75 -1.11 -5.49
CA LEU A 107 -16.57 -1.07 -4.62
C LEU A 107 -16.70 -0.01 -3.53
N CYS A 108 -17.23 1.16 -3.86
CA CYS A 108 -17.41 2.23 -2.89
C CYS A 108 -18.47 1.93 -1.83
N LYS A 109 -19.51 1.16 -2.17
CA LYS A 109 -20.52 0.65 -1.21
C LYS A 109 -19.98 -0.37 -0.21
N LEU A 110 -18.76 -0.88 -0.41
CA LEU A 110 -18.07 -1.72 0.58
C LEU A 110 -17.37 -0.90 1.67
N THR A 111 -17.35 0.42 1.52
CA THR A 111 -16.73 1.37 2.44
C THR A 111 -17.79 2.33 2.97
N PRO A 112 -17.61 3.02 4.11
CA PRO A 112 -18.55 4.04 4.58
C PRO A 112 -18.62 5.31 3.72
N LEU A 113 -17.93 5.35 2.57
CA LEU A 113 -17.93 6.50 1.65
C LEU A 113 -19.21 6.55 0.80
N CYS A 114 -19.83 5.38 0.61
CA CYS A 114 -21.18 5.16 0.10
C CYS A 114 -21.87 4.11 1.01
#